data_AF-A0A847T5G5-F1
#
_entry.id   AF-A0A847T5G5-F1
#
_cell.length_a   1.000
_cell.length_b   1.000
_cell.length_c   1.000
_cell.angle_alpha   90.00
_cell.angle_beta   90.00
_cell.angle_gamma   90.00
#
_symmetry.space_group_name_H-M   'P 1'
#
loop_
_entity.id
_entity.type
_entity.pdbx_description
1 polymer ?
#
loop_
_entity_poly.entity_id
_entity_poly.type
_entity_poly.pdbx_seq_one_letter_code
_entity_poly.pdbx_strand_id
1 'polypeptide(L)'
;MRTLFLSGHGIDMRVENAHLIIRDGHEYERAKPSTYELKPKYDEYDNIVIYGHSGNITLEAINWLSKQNIQLTVLNRDGCLHTPC
;
A
#
# COMPACT_ATOMS: atom_id res chain seq x y z
N MET A 1 7.23 -5.89 -13.77
CA MET A 1 6.28 -4.79 -13.60
C MET A 1 4.94 -5.32 -13.12
N ARG A 2 4.87 -5.64 -11.83
CA ARG A 2 3.63 -6.01 -11.17
C ARG A 2 3.28 -4.94 -10.15
N THR A 3 2.01 -4.52 -10.17
CA THR A 3 1.53 -3.42 -9.34
C THR A 3 0.49 -3.95 -8.37
N LEU A 4 0.67 -3.66 -7.09
CA LEU A 4 -0.33 -3.92 -6.06
C LEU A 4 -1.27 -2.71 -5.96
N PHE A 5 -2.56 -2.93 -6.16
CA PHE A 5 -3.58 -1.89 -6.07
C PHE A 5 -4.37 -2.06 -4.78
N LEU A 6 -4.44 -1.00 -3.98
CA LEU A 6 -5.13 -0.97 -2.69
C LEU A 6 -6.23 0.09 -2.74
N SER A 7 -7.44 -0.25 -2.29
CA SER A 7 -8.58 0.66 -2.35
C SER A 7 -9.54 0.52 -1.18
N GLY A 8 -10.36 1.54 -0.96
CA GLY A 8 -11.37 1.56 0.09
C GLY A 8 -10.96 2.31 1.36
N HIS A 9 -11.61 1.95 2.47
CA HIS A 9 -11.43 2.60 3.78
C HIS A 9 -10.59 1.78 4.75
N GLY A 10 -9.67 2.43 5.47
CA GLY A 10 -8.90 1.79 6.52
C GLY A 10 -7.75 0.91 6.03
N ILE A 11 -7.14 1.29 4.89
CA ILE A 11 -5.90 0.69 4.40
C ILE A 11 -4.85 0.79 5.50
N ASP A 12 -4.16 -0.30 5.80
CA ASP A 12 -3.14 -0.34 6.84
C ASP A 12 -1.84 -0.90 6.27
N MET A 13 -0.75 -0.18 6.49
CA MET A 13 0.57 -0.58 6.01
C MET A 13 1.59 -0.42 7.14
N ARG A 14 2.14 -1.56 7.56
CA ARG A 14 3.07 -1.63 8.70
C ARG A 14 4.08 -2.74 8.50
N VAL A 15 5.21 -2.64 9.18
CA VAL A 15 6.23 -3.68 9.17
C VAL A 15 6.11 -4.51 10.44
N GLU A 16 6.09 -5.83 10.29
CA GLU A 16 6.15 -6.77 11.39
C GLU A 16 7.24 -7.80 11.09
N ASN A 17 8.16 -8.03 12.03
CA ASN A 17 9.24 -9.01 11.86
C ASN A 17 10.04 -8.87 10.54
N ALA A 18 10.30 -7.64 10.12
CA ALA A 18 10.95 -7.28 8.84
C ALA A 18 10.15 -7.61 7.57
N HIS A 19 8.90 -8.06 7.70
CA HIS A 19 7.96 -8.23 6.60
C HIS A 19 7.03 -7.02 6.52
N LEU A 20 6.71 -6.60 5.31
CA LEU A 20 5.72 -5.55 5.10
C LEU A 20 4.33 -6.18 5.05
N ILE A 21 3.50 -5.85 6.03
CA ILE A 21 2.11 -6.28 6.10
C ILE A 21 1.23 -5.16 5.54
N ILE A 22 0.41 -5.51 4.57
CA ILE A 22 -0.49 -4.60 3.87
C ILE A 22 -1.90 -5.15 4.01
N ARG A 23 -2.80 -4.38 4.62
CA ARG A 23 -4.22 -4.69 4.66
C ARG A 23 -4.95 -3.75 3.71
N ASP A 24 -5.67 -4.34 2.78
CA ASP A 24 -6.53 -3.61 1.86
C ASP A 24 -7.68 -2.92 2.59
N GLY A 25 -8.25 -1.90 1.96
CA GLY A 25 -9.37 -1.18 2.53
C GLY A 25 -10.66 -2.00 2.49
N HIS A 26 -11.58 -1.65 3.37
CA HIS A 26 -12.93 -2.19 3.34
C HIS A 26 -13.78 -1.42 2.33
N GLU A 27 -14.44 -2.13 1.43
CA GLU A 27 -15.37 -1.60 0.44
C GLU A 27 -16.69 -2.35 0.53
N TYR A 28 -17.82 -1.67 0.29
CA TYR A 28 -19.14 -2.28 0.41
C TYR A 28 -19.35 -3.45 -0.56
N GLU A 29 -18.71 -3.39 -1.72
CA GLU A 29 -18.76 -4.43 -2.76
C GLU A 29 -17.78 -5.58 -2.52
N ARG A 30 -16.80 -5.41 -1.61
CA ARG A 30 -15.72 -6.39 -1.37
C ARG A 30 -15.95 -7.08 -0.03
N ALA A 31 -16.37 -8.35 -0.09
CA ALA A 31 -16.83 -9.11 1.08
C ALA A 31 -15.79 -9.27 2.20
N LYS A 32 -14.48 -9.28 1.89
CA LYS A 32 -13.38 -9.26 2.88
C LYS A 32 -12.18 -8.46 2.37
N PRO A 33 -11.59 -7.58 3.19
CA PRO A 33 -10.32 -6.95 2.86
C PRO A 33 -9.21 -8.00 2.80
N SER A 34 -8.38 -7.91 1.77
CA SER A 34 -7.26 -8.82 1.57
C SER A 34 -6.05 -8.36 2.38
N THR A 35 -5.30 -9.31 2.95
CA THR A 35 -4.04 -9.03 3.63
C THR A 35 -2.90 -9.61 2.81
N TYR A 36 -1.89 -8.80 2.52
CA TYR A 36 -0.69 -9.18 1.81
C TYR A 36 0.51 -9.09 2.76
N GLU A 37 1.43 -10.03 2.61
CA GLU A 37 2.69 -10.08 3.33
C GLU A 37 3.83 -10.09 2.31
N LEU A 38 4.63 -9.03 2.30
CA LEU A 38 5.80 -8.92 1.44
C LEU A 38 7.07 -9.19 2.24
N LYS A 39 7.91 -10.06 1.67
CA LYS A 39 9.20 -10.44 2.24
C LYS A 39 10.30 -9.57 1.65
N PRO A 40 11.35 -9.25 2.42
CA PRO A 40 12.50 -8.52 1.91
C PRO A 40 13.20 -9.34 0.82
N LYS A 41 13.68 -8.68 -0.24
CA LYS A 41 14.30 -9.24 -1.45
C LYS A 41 13.35 -10.08 -2.33
N TYR A 42 12.05 -9.95 -2.13
CA TYR A 42 11.05 -10.62 -2.96
C TYR A 42 10.50 -9.64 -3.99
N ASP A 43 10.96 -9.77 -5.23
CA ASP A 43 10.62 -8.88 -6.36
C ASP A 43 9.23 -9.20 -6.95
N GLU A 44 8.23 -9.48 -6.11
CA GLU A 44 6.89 -9.79 -6.61
C GLU A 44 6.17 -8.52 -7.10
N TYR A 45 6.41 -7.37 -6.47
CA TYR A 45 5.77 -6.10 -6.82
C TYR A 45 6.80 -4.98 -6.93
N ASP A 46 6.73 -4.26 -8.04
CA ASP A 46 7.60 -3.11 -8.31
C ASP A 46 6.96 -1.80 -7.82
N ASN A 47 5.62 -1.77 -7.81
CA ASN A 47 4.85 -0.58 -7.50
C ASN A 47 3.65 -0.92 -6.60
N ILE A 48 3.33 -0.02 -5.68
CA ILE A 48 2.12 -0.05 -4.86
C ILE A 48 1.36 1.24 -5.12
N VAL A 49 0.09 1.09 -5.54
CA VAL A 49 -0.81 2.21 -5.80
C VAL A 49 -1.93 2.18 -4.79
N ILE A 50 -2.08 3.26 -4.04
CA ILE A 50 -3.15 3.47 -3.07
C ILE A 50 -4.19 4.42 -3.69
N TYR A 51 -5.41 3.91 -3.83
CA TYR A 51 -6.61 4.66 -4.19
C TYR A 51 -7.65 4.48 -3.07
N GLY A 52 -7.35 5.05 -1.91
CA GLY A 52 -8.16 4.90 -0.70
C GLY A 52 -8.57 6.24 -0.10
N HIS A 53 -9.67 6.25 0.63
CA HIS A 53 -10.17 7.46 1.32
C HIS A 53 -9.53 7.66 2.69
N SER A 54 -9.15 6.56 3.36
CA SER A 54 -8.55 6.61 4.68
C SER A 54 -7.63 5.42 4.91
N GLY A 55 -6.58 5.64 5.71
CA GLY A 55 -5.63 4.59 6.06
C GLY A 55 -4.50 5.10 6.94
N ASN A 56 -3.64 4.17 7.35
CA ASN A 56 -2.43 4.45 8.12
C ASN A 56 -1.23 3.81 7.43
N ILE A 57 -0.14 4.56 7.34
CA ILE A 57 1.15 4.06 6.85
C ILE A 57 2.17 4.41 7.92
N THR A 58 2.89 3.41 8.43
CA THR A 58 3.97 3.68 9.39
C THR A 58 5.20 4.23 8.67
N LEU A 59 5.97 5.09 9.34
CA LEU A 59 7.24 5.59 8.79
C LEU A 59 8.21 4.43 8.48
N GLU A 60 8.16 3.37 9.28
CA GLU A 60 8.93 2.15 9.05
C GLU A 60 8.56 1.47 7.72
N ALA A 61 7.27 1.41 7.37
CA ALA A 61 6.82 0.88 6.09
C ALA A 61 7.34 1.69 4.90
N ILE A 62 7.33 3.03 4.99
CA ILE A 62 7.88 3.91 3.96
C ILE A 62 9.38 3.63 3.76
N ASN A 63 10.13 3.55 4.86
CA ASN A 63 11.56 3.23 4.83
C ASN A 63 11.83 1.83 4.26
N TRP A 64 10.98 0.85 4.57
CA TRP A 64 11.09 -0.50 4.05
C TRP A 64 10.91 -0.53 2.53
N LEU A 65 9.88 0.14 2.00
CA LEU A 65 9.62 0.25 0.57
C LEU A 65 10.79 0.91 -0.17
N SER A 66 11.33 2.00 0.39
CA SER A 66 12.49 2.70 -0.17
C SER A 66 13.73 1.77 -0.26
N LYS A 67 13.99 0.96 0.77
CA LYS A 67 15.11 0.00 0.76
C LYS A 67 14.95 -1.13 -0.27
N GLN A 68 13.71 -1.51 -0.58
CA GLN A 68 13.41 -2.54 -1.59
C GLN A 68 13.22 -1.96 -2.99
N ASN A 69 13.39 -0.65 -3.18
CA ASN A 69 13.16 0.04 -4.44
C ASN A 69 11.72 -0.15 -4.99
N ILE A 70 10.74 -0.24 -4.10
CA ILE A 70 9.32 -0.35 -4.46
C ILE A 70 8.70 1.06 -4.45
N GLN A 71 8.09 1.46 -5.57
CA GLN A 71 7.47 2.77 -5.68
C GLN A 71 6.11 2.78 -4.97
N LEU A 72 5.90 3.75 -4.07
CA LEU A 72 4.58 4.02 -3.48
C LEU A 72 3.95 5.23 -4.16
N THR A 73 2.76 5.04 -4.74
CA THR A 73 1.95 6.11 -5.33
C THR A 73 0.63 6.23 -4.60
N VAL A 74 0.32 7.43 -4.11
CA VAL A 74 -0.97 7.74 -3.49
C VAL A 74 -1.77 8.63 -4.43
N LEU A 75 -2.94 8.15 -4.81
CA LEU A 75 -3.87 8.86 -5.68
C LEU A 75 -4.93 9.58 -4.85
N ASN A 76 -5.28 10.79 -5.28
CA ASN A 76 -6.40 11.53 -4.74
C ASN A 76 -7.73 10.93 -5.19
N ARG A 77 -8.82 11.34 -4.51
CA ARG A 77 -10.20 10.98 -4.87
C ARG A 77 -10.55 11.32 -6.33
N ASP A 78 -9.89 12.31 -6.91
CA ASP A 78 -10.07 12.71 -8.31
C ASP A 78 -9.21 11.89 -9.30
N GLY A 79 -8.48 10.88 -8.81
CA GLY A 79 -7.57 10.06 -9.62
C GLY A 79 -6.26 10.75 -9.99
N CYS A 80 -6.07 12.02 -9.61
CA CYS A 80 -4.80 12.73 -9.77
C CYS A 80 -3.77 12.29 -8.73
N LEU A 81 -2.49 12.35 -9.10
CA LEU A 81 -1.38 12.10 -8.18
C LEU A 81 -1.40 13.17 -7.08
N HIS A 82 -1.29 12.77 -5.81
CA HIS A 82 -1.32 13.71 -4.69
C HIS A 82 -0.01 14.51 -4.64
N THR A 83 0.09 15.54 -5.47
CA THR A 83 1.15 16.55 -5.36
C THR A 83 0.79 17.53 -4.25
N PRO A 84 1.69 17.83 -3.30
CA PRO A 84 1.49 18.95 -2.39
C PRO A 84 1.46 20.24 -3.21
N CYS A 85 0.44 21.07 -2.98
CA CYS A 85 0.33 22.42 -3.53
C CYS A 85 1.43 23.34 -2.99
#